data_AF-A0A953S6C2-F1
#
_entry.id   AF-A0A953S6C2-F1
#
_cell.length_a   1.000
_cell.length_b   1.000
_cell.length_c   1.000
_cell.angle_alpha   90.00
_cell.angle_beta   90.00
_cell.angle_gamma   90.00
#
_symmetry.space_group_name_H-M   'P 1'
#
loop_
_entity.id
_entity.type
_entity.pdbx_description
1 polymer ?
#
loop_
_entity_poly.entity_id
_entity_poly.type
_entity_poly.pdbx_seq_one_letter_code
_entity_poly.pdbx_strand_id
1 'polypeptide(L)'
;MNKRKKHVFDTGEIPHLWAHRTQDEARNRQGNLYFTGDTIYSYGSHFPIARHVTNEAGERAVLLTTATYSVTTSSHCSAVRSAVPSGIPAFHVPNVCHGRYSGSGLTADDHAGNLADYAERIEKHVITSARAKSSYAKEWNHEHAVRLRDEAFAYCTFFGLPIPNIPEVPELDSEALTAIRKREAKRAAEKAEQTKRERAEAIVRQQELITKWRAGQYSGCLYDIPAMLRIDGDEVVTSRGARFPVPHAKRALALVRKVCESGQAYVRNGHTIHLGPYALDRIEPDGTVKAGCHVVSWEEIERIAPVLDSVPASPTAINPTLEVQS
;
A
#
# COMPACT_ATOMS: atom_id res chain seq x y z
N MET A 1 -27.08 24.47 -36.76
CA MET A 1 -26.25 24.91 -35.62
C MET A 1 -25.19 23.83 -35.36
N ASN A 2 -23.93 24.08 -35.69
CA ASN A 2 -22.86 23.12 -35.41
C ASN A 2 -22.56 23.17 -33.91
N LYS A 3 -22.92 22.11 -33.17
CA LYS A 3 -22.69 22.02 -31.72
C LYS A 3 -21.18 21.99 -31.50
N ARG A 4 -20.62 22.99 -30.82
CA ARG A 4 -19.18 23.08 -30.53
C ARG A 4 -18.77 21.81 -29.76
N LYS A 5 -17.89 20.99 -30.33
CA LYS A 5 -17.37 19.79 -29.65
C LYS A 5 -16.57 20.24 -28.42
N LYS A 6 -16.74 19.51 -27.31
CA LYS A 6 -15.95 19.72 -26.09
C LYS A 6 -14.56 19.14 -26.34
N HIS A 7 -13.51 19.90 -26.05
CA HIS A 7 -12.10 19.48 -26.24
C HIS A 7 -11.33 19.33 -24.93
N VAL A 8 -11.91 19.75 -23.80
CA VAL A 8 -11.29 19.68 -22.47
C VAL A 8 -12.08 18.71 -21.59
N PHE A 9 -11.46 17.63 -21.14
CA PHE A 9 -12.10 16.58 -20.33
C PHE A 9 -11.34 16.33 -19.02
N ASP A 10 -11.90 15.48 -18.17
CA ASP A 10 -11.20 15.00 -16.98
C ASP A 10 -10.07 14.04 -17.40
N THR A 11 -8.96 14.06 -16.66
CA THR A 11 -7.72 13.34 -17.04
C THR A 11 -7.95 11.85 -17.32
N GLY A 12 -8.84 11.21 -16.57
CA GLY A 12 -9.17 9.79 -16.75
C GLY A 12 -9.94 9.47 -18.03
N GLU A 13 -10.68 10.43 -18.62
CA GLU A 13 -11.43 10.21 -19.86
C GLU A 13 -10.53 10.26 -21.10
N ILE A 14 -9.43 11.04 -21.06
CA ILE A 14 -8.57 11.29 -22.22
C ILE A 14 -8.05 10.00 -22.86
N PRO A 15 -7.49 9.02 -22.10
CA PRO A 15 -7.08 7.73 -22.65
C PRO A 15 -8.19 6.97 -23.38
N HIS A 16 -9.41 6.97 -22.84
CA HIS A 16 -10.54 6.25 -23.43
C HIS A 16 -11.03 6.91 -24.71
N LEU A 17 -11.12 8.24 -24.72
CA LEU A 17 -11.52 9.01 -25.91
C LEU A 17 -10.58 8.72 -27.09
N TRP A 18 -9.27 8.66 -26.82
CA TRP A 18 -8.23 8.30 -27.80
C TRP A 18 -8.28 6.82 -28.21
N ALA A 19 -8.32 5.89 -27.25
CA ALA A 19 -8.27 4.45 -27.53
C ALA A 19 -9.46 4.00 -28.40
N HIS A 20 -10.64 4.56 -28.15
CA HIS A 20 -11.85 4.31 -28.92
C HIS A 20 -12.04 5.22 -30.14
N ARG A 21 -11.10 6.15 -30.42
CA ARG A 21 -11.16 7.10 -31.55
C ARG A 21 -12.49 7.86 -31.64
N THR A 22 -13.01 8.31 -30.51
CA THR A 22 -14.31 9.00 -30.45
C THR A 22 -14.25 10.45 -30.94
N GLN A 23 -13.05 11.04 -30.92
CA GLN A 23 -12.75 12.40 -31.38
C GLN A 23 -11.31 12.42 -31.94
N ASP A 24 -10.97 13.47 -32.69
CA ASP A 24 -9.64 13.64 -33.29
C ASP A 24 -8.66 14.37 -32.36
N GLU A 25 -9.16 15.09 -31.36
CA GLU A 25 -8.33 15.77 -30.37
C GLU A 25 -9.06 15.94 -29.03
N ALA A 26 -8.33 15.78 -27.93
CA ALA A 26 -8.80 16.16 -26.60
C ALA A 26 -7.61 16.40 -25.67
N ARG A 27 -7.82 17.21 -24.63
CA ARG A 27 -6.82 17.46 -23.58
C ARG A 27 -7.45 17.53 -22.19
N ASN A 28 -6.67 17.26 -21.16
CA ASN A 28 -7.08 17.58 -19.80
C ASN A 28 -6.95 19.08 -19.50
N ARG A 29 -7.47 19.52 -18.35
CA ARG A 29 -7.46 20.94 -17.94
C ARG A 29 -6.06 21.52 -17.85
N GLN A 30 -5.09 20.73 -17.37
CA GLN A 30 -3.69 21.13 -17.21
C GLN A 30 -2.92 21.13 -18.55
N GLY A 31 -3.46 20.52 -19.60
CA GLY A 31 -2.79 20.38 -20.90
C GLY A 31 -1.60 19.41 -20.90
N ASN A 32 -1.38 18.66 -19.83
CA ASN A 32 -0.26 17.72 -19.70
C ASN A 32 -0.61 16.27 -20.08
N LEU A 33 -1.86 16.00 -20.46
CA LEU A 33 -2.28 14.75 -21.10
C LEU A 33 -3.26 15.11 -22.21
N TYR A 34 -2.91 14.78 -23.44
CA TYR A 34 -3.70 15.14 -24.62
C TYR A 34 -3.39 14.23 -25.79
N PHE A 35 -4.26 14.19 -26.78
CA PHE A 35 -4.01 13.51 -28.04
C PHE A 35 -4.42 14.37 -29.22
N THR A 36 -3.81 14.09 -30.37
CA THR A 36 -4.14 14.68 -31.66
C THR A 36 -3.97 13.61 -32.73
N GLY A 37 -5.03 13.36 -33.50
CA GLY A 37 -5.10 12.26 -34.46
C GLY A 37 -4.80 10.92 -33.78
N ASP A 38 -3.83 10.20 -34.34
CA ASP A 38 -3.47 8.84 -33.89
C ASP A 38 -2.63 8.79 -32.61
N THR A 39 -2.02 9.90 -32.19
CA THR A 39 -1.02 9.89 -31.11
C THR A 39 -1.50 10.60 -29.85
N ILE A 40 -1.26 9.96 -28.70
CA ILE A 40 -1.49 10.51 -27.36
C ILE A 40 -0.16 10.82 -26.67
N TYR A 41 -0.09 11.95 -25.96
CA TYR A 41 1.12 12.57 -25.44
C TYR A 41 1.04 12.88 -23.95
N SER A 42 2.20 12.84 -23.27
CA SER A 42 2.37 13.31 -21.90
C SER A 42 3.19 14.61 -21.88
N TYR A 43 2.72 15.64 -21.19
CA TYR A 43 3.31 16.99 -21.06
C TYR A 43 3.48 17.77 -22.36
N GLY A 44 4.18 17.23 -23.35
CA GLY A 44 4.45 17.88 -24.62
C GLY A 44 4.64 16.87 -25.74
N SER A 45 4.72 17.37 -26.97
CA SER A 45 4.84 16.54 -28.17
C SER A 45 6.09 15.66 -28.15
N HIS A 46 7.13 16.09 -27.42
CA HIS A 46 8.37 15.38 -27.16
C HIS A 46 8.22 14.02 -26.46
N PHE A 47 7.06 13.73 -25.87
CA PHE A 47 6.80 12.46 -25.18
C PHE A 47 5.48 11.82 -25.68
N PRO A 48 5.51 11.18 -26.85
CA PRO A 48 4.38 10.37 -27.32
C PRO A 48 4.29 9.10 -26.46
N ILE A 49 3.13 8.88 -25.84
CA ILE A 49 2.85 7.71 -25.00
C ILE A 49 2.47 6.53 -25.89
N ALA A 50 1.60 6.76 -26.86
CA ALA A 50 1.09 5.72 -27.72
C ALA A 50 0.60 6.26 -29.05
N ARG A 51 0.57 5.39 -30.06
CA ARG A 51 0.10 5.71 -31.40
C ARG A 51 -0.73 4.56 -31.97
N HIS A 52 -1.88 4.88 -32.56
CA HIS A 52 -2.56 3.92 -33.41
C HIS A 52 -1.86 3.79 -34.77
N VAL A 53 -1.68 2.56 -35.24
CA VAL A 53 -1.10 2.25 -36.54
C VAL A 53 -2.03 1.34 -37.33
N THR A 54 -1.95 1.45 -38.66
CA THR A 54 -2.67 0.58 -39.60
C THR A 54 -1.66 0.06 -40.60
N ASN A 55 -1.64 -1.25 -40.85
CA ASN A 55 -0.76 -1.84 -41.86
C ASN A 55 -1.36 -1.73 -43.27
N GLU A 56 -0.61 -2.20 -44.28
CA GLU A 56 -1.06 -2.17 -45.68
C GLU A 56 -2.33 -3.00 -45.93
N ALA A 57 -2.58 -4.02 -45.10
CA ALA A 57 -3.78 -4.86 -45.15
C ALA A 57 -5.00 -4.21 -44.46
N GLY A 58 -4.86 -3.01 -43.87
CA GLY A 58 -5.93 -2.32 -43.16
C GLY A 58 -6.14 -2.82 -41.71
N GLU A 59 -5.28 -3.70 -41.22
CA GLU A 59 -5.32 -4.20 -39.84
C GLU A 59 -4.78 -3.15 -38.88
N ARG A 60 -5.37 -3.09 -37.69
CA ARG A 60 -5.08 -2.05 -36.69
C ARG A 60 -4.27 -2.61 -35.53
N ALA A 61 -3.30 -1.83 -35.08
CA ALA A 61 -2.57 -2.08 -33.85
C ALA A 61 -2.28 -0.77 -33.10
N VAL A 62 -1.77 -0.91 -31.88
CA VAL A 62 -1.32 0.22 -31.05
C VAL A 62 0.15 0.04 -30.71
N LEU A 63 0.94 1.10 -30.88
CA LEU A 63 2.28 1.19 -30.34
C LEU A 63 2.21 1.87 -28.97
N LEU A 64 2.81 1.26 -27.97
CA LEU A 64 2.90 1.75 -26.59
C LEU A 64 4.38 2.02 -26.27
N THR A 65 4.67 3.19 -25.71
CA THR A 65 6.05 3.54 -25.38
C THR A 65 6.59 2.67 -24.25
N THR A 66 7.86 2.27 -24.36
CA THR A 66 8.66 1.69 -23.27
C THR A 66 9.38 2.76 -22.44
N ALA A 67 9.40 4.00 -22.92
CA ALA A 67 10.09 5.09 -22.23
C ALA A 67 9.40 5.44 -20.91
N THR A 68 10.22 5.72 -19.90
CA THR A 68 9.78 6.23 -18.60
C THR A 68 10.45 7.57 -18.33
N TYR A 69 9.74 8.53 -17.73
CA TYR A 69 10.27 9.86 -17.46
C TYR A 69 10.03 10.31 -16.01
N SER A 70 8.77 10.38 -15.59
CA SER A 70 8.36 10.77 -14.25
C SER A 70 7.27 9.84 -13.71
N VAL A 71 7.00 9.89 -12.40
CA VAL A 71 5.90 9.12 -11.78
C VAL A 71 4.56 9.45 -12.45
N THR A 72 4.30 10.73 -12.74
CA THR A 72 3.09 11.17 -13.45
C THR A 72 3.03 10.61 -14.86
N THR A 73 4.15 10.65 -15.60
CA THR A 73 4.24 10.06 -16.94
C THR A 73 3.97 8.57 -16.92
N SER A 74 4.53 7.83 -15.95
CA SER A 74 4.26 6.41 -15.78
C SER A 74 2.78 6.14 -15.49
N SER A 75 2.13 6.99 -14.69
CA SER A 75 0.68 6.91 -14.46
C SER A 75 -0.12 7.16 -15.74
N HIS A 76 0.26 8.17 -16.56
CA HIS A 76 -0.36 8.40 -17.86
C HIS A 76 -0.19 7.19 -18.80
N CYS A 77 1.02 6.63 -18.91
CA CYS A 77 1.28 5.43 -19.72
C CYS A 77 0.41 4.25 -19.27
N SER A 78 0.26 4.06 -17.94
CA SER A 78 -0.60 3.00 -17.39
C SER A 78 -2.07 3.23 -17.71
N ALA A 79 -2.55 4.46 -17.62
CA ALA A 79 -3.93 4.80 -17.94
C ALA A 79 -4.22 4.59 -19.44
N VAL A 80 -3.29 4.98 -20.31
CA VAL A 80 -3.36 4.73 -21.77
C VAL A 80 -3.38 3.25 -22.08
N ARG A 81 -2.46 2.46 -21.52
CA ARG A 81 -2.43 1.01 -21.70
C ARG A 81 -3.75 0.34 -21.29
N SER A 82 -4.32 0.77 -20.17
CA SER A 82 -5.57 0.21 -19.65
C SER A 82 -6.81 0.58 -20.48
N ALA A 83 -6.73 1.65 -21.26
CA ALA A 83 -7.81 2.08 -22.14
C ALA A 83 -7.83 1.35 -23.49
N VAL A 84 -6.72 0.71 -23.89
CA VAL A 84 -6.65 -0.06 -25.14
C VAL A 84 -7.47 -1.36 -24.98
N PRO A 85 -8.45 -1.62 -25.87
CA PRO A 85 -9.23 -2.86 -25.83
C PRO A 85 -8.35 -4.10 -26.03
N SER A 86 -8.64 -5.18 -25.28
CA SER A 86 -7.87 -6.43 -25.31
C SER A 86 -7.84 -7.15 -26.67
N GLY A 87 -8.79 -6.83 -27.57
CA GLY A 87 -8.83 -7.39 -28.92
C GLY A 87 -7.94 -6.67 -29.95
N ILE A 88 -7.26 -5.58 -29.56
CA ILE A 88 -6.36 -4.84 -30.45
C ILE A 88 -4.91 -5.23 -30.15
N PRO A 89 -4.14 -5.71 -31.13
CA PRO A 89 -2.71 -5.95 -30.96
C PRO A 89 -1.98 -4.71 -30.45
N ALA A 90 -1.12 -4.88 -29.45
CA ALA A 90 -0.35 -3.80 -28.87
C ALA A 90 1.13 -4.18 -28.79
N PHE A 91 1.99 -3.29 -29.28
CA PHE A 91 3.45 -3.47 -29.33
C PHE A 91 4.15 -2.43 -28.44
N HIS A 92 5.05 -2.89 -27.57
CA HIS A 92 5.78 -2.11 -26.59
C HIS A 92 7.18 -1.77 -27.10
N VAL A 93 7.33 -0.55 -27.62
CA VAL A 93 8.52 -0.11 -28.34
C VAL A 93 9.01 1.27 -27.88
N PRO A 94 10.30 1.58 -28.04
CA PRO A 94 10.83 2.90 -27.69
C PRO A 94 10.34 4.00 -28.65
N ASN A 95 10.20 3.69 -29.95
CA ASN A 95 9.77 4.64 -30.97
C ASN A 95 8.33 4.36 -31.40
N VAL A 96 7.40 5.19 -30.95
CA VAL A 96 5.98 5.12 -31.35
C VAL A 96 5.63 6.11 -32.49
N CYS A 97 6.54 7.03 -32.81
CA CYS A 97 6.46 8.02 -33.89
C CYS A 97 7.87 8.26 -34.44
N HIS A 98 7.98 8.62 -35.71
CA HIS A 98 9.25 9.11 -36.24
C HIS A 98 9.57 10.47 -35.65
N GLY A 99 10.78 10.64 -35.10
CA GLY A 99 11.22 11.88 -34.48
C GLY A 99 10.36 12.26 -33.26
N ARG A 100 11.00 12.64 -32.14
CA ARG A 100 10.24 12.95 -30.91
C ARG A 100 9.26 14.11 -31.05
N TYR A 101 9.26 14.88 -32.14
CA TYR A 101 8.51 16.14 -32.26
C TYR A 101 7.51 16.23 -33.42
N SER A 102 7.53 15.32 -34.40
CA SER A 102 6.73 15.50 -35.63
C SER A 102 5.38 14.78 -35.62
N GLY A 103 5.17 13.79 -34.75
CA GLY A 103 3.94 12.99 -34.74
C GLY A 103 3.70 12.22 -36.04
N SER A 104 4.73 12.08 -36.87
CA SER A 104 4.70 11.34 -38.13
C SER A 104 4.81 9.82 -37.90
N GLY A 105 4.35 9.04 -38.88
CA GLY A 105 4.51 7.59 -38.88
C GLY A 105 5.99 7.17 -38.83
N LEU A 106 6.25 5.92 -38.45
CA LEU A 106 7.60 5.37 -38.30
C LEU A 106 8.34 5.32 -39.63
N THR A 107 9.66 5.50 -39.58
CA THR A 107 10.57 5.20 -40.70
C THR A 107 11.19 3.82 -40.54
N ALA A 108 11.89 3.36 -41.59
CA ALA A 108 12.68 2.13 -41.53
C ALA A 108 13.68 2.12 -40.35
N ASP A 109 14.30 3.28 -40.06
CA ASP A 109 15.24 3.42 -38.94
C ASP A 109 14.53 3.29 -37.58
N ASP A 110 13.31 3.80 -37.43
CA ASP A 110 12.52 3.63 -36.21
C ASP A 110 12.14 2.16 -35.99
N HIS A 111 11.77 1.45 -37.06
CA HIS A 111 11.51 0.00 -37.01
C HIS A 111 12.76 -0.78 -36.63
N ALA A 112 13.92 -0.45 -37.21
CA ALA A 112 15.19 -1.07 -36.86
C ALA A 112 15.56 -0.83 -35.39
N GLY A 113 15.38 0.41 -34.90
CA GLY A 113 15.60 0.75 -33.49
C GLY A 113 14.67 0.01 -32.54
N ASN A 114 13.39 -0.16 -32.90
CA ASN A 114 12.43 -0.92 -32.11
C ASN A 114 12.80 -2.41 -32.03
N LEU A 115 13.24 -3.00 -33.15
CA LEU A 115 13.67 -4.40 -33.19
C LEU A 115 14.97 -4.63 -32.42
N ALA A 116 15.89 -3.66 -32.43
CA ALA A 116 17.09 -3.70 -31.60
C ALA A 116 16.74 -3.66 -30.09
N ASP A 117 15.78 -2.83 -29.68
CA ASP A 117 15.28 -2.80 -28.29
C ASP A 117 14.67 -4.14 -27.87
N TYR A 118 13.87 -4.77 -28.73
CA TYR A 118 13.36 -6.12 -28.47
C TYR A 118 14.51 -7.11 -28.25
N ALA A 119 15.50 -7.14 -29.15
CA ALA A 119 16.64 -8.04 -29.04
C ALA A 119 17.41 -7.83 -27.72
N GLU A 120 17.71 -6.60 -27.35
CA GLU A 120 18.40 -6.26 -26.09
C GLU A 120 17.61 -6.72 -24.87
N ARG A 121 16.29 -6.47 -24.84
CA ARG A 121 15.42 -6.85 -23.71
C ARG A 121 15.27 -8.36 -23.60
N ILE A 122 15.16 -9.08 -24.72
CA ILE A 122 15.13 -10.55 -24.74
C ILE A 122 16.43 -11.08 -24.16
N GLU A 123 17.59 -10.64 -24.65
CA GLU A 123 18.90 -11.08 -24.17
C GLU A 123 19.06 -10.82 -22.67
N LYS A 124 18.69 -9.62 -22.20
CA LYS A 124 18.71 -9.27 -20.78
C LYS A 124 17.90 -10.26 -19.94
N HIS A 125 16.69 -10.61 -20.36
CA HIS A 125 15.85 -11.55 -19.63
C HIS A 125 16.38 -12.99 -19.71
N VAL A 126 16.93 -13.42 -20.84
CA VAL A 126 17.62 -14.72 -20.98
C VAL A 126 18.80 -14.82 -20.00
N ILE A 127 19.69 -13.82 -19.98
CA ILE A 127 20.85 -13.78 -19.07
C ILE A 127 20.39 -13.75 -17.60
N THR A 128 19.37 -12.95 -17.29
CA THR A 128 18.86 -12.83 -15.93
C THR A 128 18.20 -14.14 -15.46
N SER A 129 17.44 -14.81 -16.34
CA SER A 129 16.88 -16.13 -16.07
C SER A 129 17.97 -17.16 -15.79
N ALA A 130 18.99 -17.23 -16.66
CA ALA A 130 20.10 -18.17 -16.50
C ALA A 130 20.86 -18.00 -15.17
N ARG A 131 20.98 -16.77 -14.67
CA ARG A 131 21.70 -16.45 -13.43
C ARG A 131 20.82 -16.45 -12.16
N ALA A 132 19.50 -16.53 -12.31
CA ALA A 132 18.57 -16.42 -11.19
C ALA A 132 18.74 -17.59 -10.19
N LYS A 133 18.70 -17.25 -8.89
CA LYS A 133 18.87 -18.21 -7.79
C LYS A 133 17.56 -18.64 -7.14
N SER A 134 16.44 -18.01 -7.50
CA SER A 134 15.10 -18.39 -7.07
C SER A 134 14.29 -18.94 -8.23
N SER A 135 13.36 -19.84 -7.93
CA SER A 135 12.48 -20.42 -8.94
C SER A 135 11.65 -19.33 -9.61
N TYR A 136 11.02 -18.48 -8.80
CA TYR A 136 10.22 -17.35 -9.27
C TYR A 136 10.96 -16.44 -10.26
N ALA A 137 12.18 -15.98 -9.92
CA ALA A 137 12.91 -15.07 -10.78
C ALA A 137 13.36 -15.74 -12.08
N LYS A 138 13.70 -17.03 -12.03
CA LYS A 138 14.10 -17.80 -13.22
C LYS A 138 12.95 -17.93 -14.20
N GLU A 139 11.80 -18.37 -13.70
CA GLU A 139 10.57 -18.55 -14.50
C GLU A 139 10.06 -17.21 -15.04
N TRP A 140 9.92 -16.21 -14.17
CA TRP A 140 9.42 -14.90 -14.58
C TRP A 140 10.26 -14.26 -15.69
N ASN A 141 11.59 -14.33 -15.60
CA ASN A 141 12.46 -13.79 -16.64
C ASN A 141 12.39 -14.62 -17.93
N HIS A 142 12.32 -15.95 -17.83
CA HIS A 142 12.15 -16.80 -19.00
C HIS A 142 10.83 -16.51 -19.74
N GLU A 143 9.70 -16.49 -19.02
CA GLU A 143 8.39 -16.16 -19.58
C GLU A 143 8.36 -14.75 -20.20
N HIS A 144 9.05 -13.79 -19.60
CA HIS A 144 9.20 -12.45 -20.18
C HIS A 144 10.00 -12.48 -21.47
N ALA A 145 11.11 -13.23 -21.54
CA ALA A 145 11.88 -13.38 -22.77
C ALA A 145 11.05 -14.02 -23.89
N VAL A 146 10.30 -15.08 -23.59
CA VAL A 146 9.38 -15.73 -24.55
C VAL A 146 8.35 -14.74 -25.07
N ARG A 147 7.64 -14.02 -24.19
CA ARG A 147 6.63 -13.05 -24.61
C ARG A 147 7.19 -11.91 -25.46
N LEU A 148 8.37 -11.40 -25.10
CA LEU A 148 9.04 -10.36 -25.90
C LEU A 148 9.43 -10.87 -27.29
N ARG A 149 9.89 -12.11 -27.36
CA ARG A 149 10.22 -12.78 -28.62
C ARG A 149 8.96 -12.90 -29.49
N ASP A 150 7.87 -13.44 -28.95
CA ASP A 150 6.60 -13.57 -29.67
C ASP A 150 6.06 -12.21 -30.15
N GLU A 151 6.13 -11.19 -29.30
CA GLU A 151 5.72 -9.83 -29.64
C GLU A 151 6.59 -9.24 -30.77
N ALA A 152 7.90 -9.49 -30.77
CA ALA A 152 8.80 -9.06 -31.84
C ALA A 152 8.50 -9.74 -33.18
N PHE A 153 8.20 -11.05 -33.19
CA PHE A 153 7.75 -11.76 -34.39
C PHE A 153 6.41 -11.22 -34.90
N ALA A 154 5.46 -10.97 -33.99
CA ALA A 154 4.18 -10.36 -34.34
C ALA A 154 4.35 -8.94 -34.90
N TYR A 155 5.29 -8.15 -34.35
CA TYR A 155 5.65 -6.83 -34.87
C TYR A 155 6.21 -6.92 -36.29
N CYS A 156 7.18 -7.82 -36.55
CA CYS A 156 7.70 -8.05 -37.90
C CYS A 156 6.60 -8.43 -38.87
N THR A 157 5.72 -9.35 -38.48
CA THR A 157 4.59 -9.82 -39.30
C THR A 157 3.63 -8.67 -39.61
N PHE A 158 3.24 -7.90 -38.60
CA PHE A 158 2.28 -6.80 -38.75
C PHE A 158 2.76 -5.71 -39.71
N PHE A 159 4.05 -5.39 -39.67
CA PHE A 159 4.66 -4.37 -40.53
C PHE A 159 5.29 -4.92 -41.82
N GLY A 160 5.18 -6.22 -42.10
CA GLY A 160 5.79 -6.84 -43.29
C GLY A 160 7.33 -6.75 -43.31
N LEU A 161 7.97 -6.71 -42.14
CA LEU A 161 9.41 -6.53 -41.99
C LEU A 161 10.14 -7.86 -42.05
N PRO A 162 11.38 -7.90 -42.58
CA PRO A 162 12.25 -9.05 -42.42
C PRO A 162 12.51 -9.30 -40.94
N ILE A 163 12.46 -10.57 -40.54
CA ILE A 163 12.76 -10.98 -39.17
C ILE A 163 14.27 -10.82 -38.96
N PRO A 164 14.72 -9.95 -38.02
CA PRO A 164 16.14 -9.79 -37.72
C PRO A 164 16.65 -10.99 -36.90
N ASN A 165 17.95 -10.99 -36.57
CA ASN A 165 18.51 -11.97 -35.64
C ASN A 165 17.99 -11.71 -34.21
N ILE A 166 16.79 -12.20 -33.90
CA ILE A 166 16.19 -12.14 -32.58
C ILE A 166 16.81 -13.25 -31.72
N PRO A 167 17.33 -12.95 -30.51
CA PRO A 167 17.93 -13.95 -29.65
C PRO A 167 17.00 -15.13 -29.37
N GLU A 168 17.56 -16.34 -29.38
CA GLU A 168 16.85 -17.54 -28.95
C GLU A 168 16.61 -17.50 -27.44
N VAL A 169 15.50 -18.11 -27.02
CA VAL A 169 15.16 -18.29 -25.60
C VAL A 169 15.29 -19.78 -25.31
N PRO A 170 16.36 -20.22 -24.62
CA PRO A 170 16.55 -21.62 -24.28
C PRO A 170 15.46 -22.12 -23.34
N GLU A 171 15.05 -23.38 -23.50
CA GLU A 171 14.11 -24.02 -22.58
C GLU A 171 14.63 -24.03 -21.15
N LEU A 172 13.71 -23.97 -20.19
CA LEU A 172 14.06 -24.09 -18.78
C LEU A 172 14.47 -25.53 -18.43
N ASP A 173 15.66 -25.66 -17.85
CA ASP A 173 16.08 -26.89 -17.19
C ASP A 173 15.14 -27.21 -16.01
N SER A 174 14.29 -28.22 -16.24
CA SER A 174 13.26 -28.69 -15.32
C SER A 174 13.85 -29.35 -14.07
N GLU A 175 15.00 -30.02 -14.19
CA GLU A 175 15.67 -30.67 -13.06
C GLU A 175 16.30 -29.61 -12.14
N ALA A 176 17.04 -28.66 -12.72
CA ALA A 176 17.62 -27.54 -11.97
C ALA A 176 16.55 -26.72 -11.26
N LEU A 177 15.41 -26.46 -11.92
CA LEU A 177 14.29 -25.72 -11.33
C LEU A 177 13.65 -26.49 -10.16
N THR A 178 13.48 -27.81 -10.31
CA THR A 178 12.95 -28.67 -9.25
C THR A 178 13.89 -28.70 -8.04
N ALA A 179 15.20 -28.73 -8.26
CA ALA A 179 16.20 -28.65 -7.19
C ALA A 179 16.14 -27.31 -6.44
N ILE A 180 15.98 -26.19 -7.16
CA ILE A 180 15.81 -24.85 -6.55
C ILE A 180 14.54 -24.80 -5.70
N ARG A 181 13.39 -25.25 -6.22
CA ARG A 181 12.11 -25.29 -5.49
C ARG A 181 12.20 -26.12 -4.22
N LYS A 182 12.84 -27.28 -4.28
CA LYS A 182 13.05 -28.14 -3.10
C LYS A 182 13.86 -27.42 -2.02
N ARG A 183 14.91 -26.68 -2.40
CA ARG A 183 15.73 -25.89 -1.47
C ARG A 183 14.93 -24.73 -0.87
N GLU A 184 14.13 -24.03 -1.66
CA GLU A 184 13.27 -22.93 -1.20
C GLU A 184 12.20 -23.43 -0.23
N ALA A 185 11.52 -24.53 -0.55
CA ALA A 185 10.54 -25.17 0.33
C ALA A 185 11.16 -25.59 1.67
N LYS A 186 12.36 -26.19 1.65
CA LYS A 186 13.10 -26.54 2.87
C LYS A 186 13.38 -25.30 3.74
N ARG A 187 13.90 -24.23 3.14
CA ARG A 187 14.18 -22.96 3.86
C ARG A 187 12.91 -22.30 4.40
N ALA A 188 11.82 -22.34 3.65
CA ALA A 188 10.54 -21.82 4.09
C ALA A 188 9.99 -22.61 5.29
N ALA A 189 10.11 -23.94 5.26
CA ALA A 189 9.72 -24.80 6.38
C ALA A 189 10.57 -24.54 7.63
N GLU A 190 11.90 -24.47 7.49
CA GLU A 190 12.82 -24.14 8.59
C GLU A 190 12.49 -22.79 9.22
N LYS A 191 12.26 -21.75 8.38
CA LYS A 191 11.89 -20.42 8.87
C LYS A 191 10.52 -20.42 9.57
N ALA A 192 9.54 -21.14 9.03
CA ALA A 192 8.21 -21.25 9.64
C ALA A 192 8.28 -21.94 11.01
N GLU A 193 9.09 -22.99 11.13
CA GLU A 193 9.33 -23.67 12.39
C GLU A 193 10.03 -22.76 13.41
N GLN A 194 11.07 -22.05 12.99
CA GLN A 194 11.77 -21.07 13.83
C GLN A 194 10.81 -19.98 14.32
N THR A 195 10.02 -19.37 13.45
CA THR A 195 9.02 -18.36 13.83
C THR A 195 7.98 -18.93 14.80
N LYS A 196 7.58 -20.20 14.66
CA LYS A 196 6.67 -20.86 15.60
C LYS A 196 7.30 -21.00 16.98
N ARG A 197 8.58 -21.41 17.05
CA ARG A 197 9.34 -21.54 18.31
C ARG A 197 9.53 -20.18 18.98
N GLU A 198 9.97 -19.17 18.23
CA GLU A 198 10.15 -17.80 18.72
C GLU A 198 8.84 -17.20 19.27
N ARG A 199 7.71 -17.44 18.58
CA ARG A 199 6.39 -17.01 19.07
C ARG A 199 6.00 -17.73 20.36
N ALA A 200 6.23 -19.04 20.47
CA ALA A 200 5.94 -19.79 21.69
C ALA A 200 6.80 -19.29 22.87
N GLU A 201 8.09 -19.09 22.66
CA GLU A 201 9.01 -18.53 23.66
C GLU A 201 8.63 -17.09 24.05
N ALA A 202 8.21 -16.27 23.09
CA ALA A 202 7.73 -14.91 23.35
C ALA A 202 6.47 -14.92 24.24
N ILE A 203 5.53 -15.84 24.01
CA ILE A 203 4.33 -15.99 24.84
C ILE A 203 4.71 -16.35 26.29
N VAL A 204 5.60 -17.32 26.48
CA VAL A 204 6.06 -17.72 27.83
C VAL A 204 6.77 -16.55 28.52
N ARG A 205 7.71 -15.89 27.83
CA ARG A 205 8.42 -14.72 28.35
C ARG A 205 7.46 -13.59 28.72
N GLN A 206 6.46 -13.35 27.88
CA GLN A 206 5.43 -12.33 28.13
C GLN A 206 4.59 -12.67 29.37
N GLN A 207 4.22 -13.94 29.57
CA GLN A 207 3.50 -14.39 30.77
C GLN A 207 4.32 -14.23 32.06
N GLU A 208 5.62 -14.54 32.01
CA GLU A 208 6.55 -14.30 33.13
C GLU A 208 6.68 -12.81 33.45
N LEU A 209 6.80 -11.96 32.42
CA LEU A 209 6.87 -10.50 32.58
C LEU A 209 5.57 -9.93 33.14
N ILE A 210 4.40 -10.42 32.69
CA ILE A 210 3.10 -10.07 33.27
C ILE A 210 3.11 -10.40 34.75
N THR A 211 3.48 -11.63 35.13
CA THR A 211 3.51 -12.06 36.53
C THR A 211 4.42 -11.18 37.38
N LYS A 212 5.66 -10.93 36.93
CA LYS A 212 6.61 -10.04 37.62
C LYS A 212 6.09 -8.61 37.72
N TRP A 213 5.45 -8.09 36.67
CA TRP A 213 4.87 -6.76 36.67
C TRP A 213 3.69 -6.67 37.66
N ARG A 214 2.82 -7.67 37.72
CA ARG A 214 1.72 -7.71 38.70
C ARG A 214 2.23 -7.73 40.13
N ALA A 215 3.31 -8.46 40.38
CA ALA A 215 3.95 -8.55 41.70
C ALA A 215 4.78 -7.31 42.09
N GLY A 216 4.85 -6.28 41.23
CA GLY A 216 5.69 -5.11 41.48
C GLY A 216 7.20 -5.34 41.30
N GLN A 217 7.60 -6.54 40.85
CA GLN A 217 9.00 -6.94 40.67
C GLN A 217 9.59 -6.49 39.32
N TYR A 218 8.76 -5.96 38.43
CA TYR A 218 9.15 -5.39 37.15
C TYR A 218 8.40 -4.08 36.90
N SER A 219 9.11 -3.03 36.51
CA SER A 219 8.56 -1.68 36.31
C SER A 219 8.75 -1.14 34.89
N GLY A 220 9.22 -1.97 33.95
CA GLY A 220 9.28 -1.60 32.53
C GLY A 220 7.90 -1.62 31.87
N CYS A 221 7.79 -0.93 30.74
CA CYS A 221 6.54 -0.88 29.97
C CYS A 221 6.34 -2.16 29.15
N LEU A 222 5.12 -2.68 29.15
CA LEU A 222 4.68 -3.85 28.39
C LEU A 222 3.75 -3.41 27.26
N TYR A 223 4.31 -3.01 26.12
CA TYR A 223 3.58 -2.43 24.99
C TYR A 223 2.83 -3.47 24.15
N ASP A 224 3.33 -4.70 24.08
CA ASP A 224 2.79 -5.77 23.22
C ASP A 224 1.54 -6.46 23.79
N ILE A 225 1.04 -5.98 24.93
CA ILE A 225 -0.14 -6.52 25.61
C ILE A 225 -1.20 -5.44 25.86
N PRO A 226 -2.47 -5.83 26.07
CA PRO A 226 -3.47 -4.94 26.62
C PRO A 226 -2.97 -4.24 27.89
N ALA A 227 -3.32 -2.97 28.06
CA ALA A 227 -2.86 -2.20 29.21
C ALA A 227 -3.39 -2.83 30.50
N MET A 228 -2.49 -3.05 31.45
CA MET A 228 -2.79 -3.64 32.75
C MET A 228 -2.68 -2.58 33.84
N LEU A 229 -3.38 -2.77 34.96
CA LEU A 229 -3.35 -1.91 36.14
C LEU A 229 -2.74 -2.64 37.33
N ARG A 230 -2.09 -1.93 38.25
CA ARG A 230 -1.75 -2.43 39.59
C ARG A 230 -1.83 -1.28 40.58
N ILE A 231 -1.98 -1.59 41.85
CA ILE A 231 -1.94 -0.60 42.92
C ILE A 231 -0.54 -0.66 43.54
N ASP A 232 0.09 0.49 43.68
CA ASP A 232 1.45 0.66 44.19
C ASP A 232 1.42 1.82 45.19
N GLY A 233 1.29 1.49 46.48
CA GLY A 233 1.03 2.48 47.52
C GLY A 233 -0.33 3.17 47.35
N ASP A 234 -0.31 4.49 47.20
CA ASP A 234 -1.48 5.36 47.03
C ASP A 234 -1.81 5.67 45.56
N GLU A 235 -1.11 5.04 44.61
CA GLU A 235 -1.29 5.24 43.18
C GLU A 235 -1.73 3.95 42.46
N VAL A 236 -2.48 4.13 41.36
CA VAL A 236 -2.69 3.13 40.32
C VAL A 236 -1.64 3.35 39.24
N VAL A 237 -0.93 2.28 38.90
CA VAL A 237 0.11 2.26 37.87
C VAL A 237 -0.38 1.40 36.71
N THR A 238 -0.20 1.89 35.48
CA THR A 238 -0.50 1.14 34.25
C THR A 238 0.75 0.45 33.71
N SER A 239 0.60 -0.66 32.99
CA SER A 239 1.73 -1.36 32.34
C SER A 239 2.40 -0.58 31.22
N ARG A 240 1.92 0.62 30.92
CA ARG A 240 2.48 1.55 29.95
C ARG A 240 3.11 2.78 30.61
N GLY A 241 3.25 2.78 31.94
CA GLY A 241 3.99 3.78 32.70
C GLY A 241 3.17 4.97 33.20
N ALA A 242 1.88 5.06 32.88
CA ALA A 242 1.00 6.08 33.47
C ALA A 242 0.71 5.76 34.95
N ARG A 243 0.74 6.78 35.82
CA ARG A 243 0.48 6.68 37.26
C ARG A 243 -0.53 7.74 37.69
N PHE A 244 -1.49 7.37 38.54
CA PHE A 244 -2.49 8.32 39.03
C PHE A 244 -3.03 7.93 40.42
N PRO A 245 -3.49 8.90 41.24
CA PRO A 245 -3.93 8.63 42.61
C PRO A 245 -5.13 7.65 42.70
N VAL A 246 -5.10 6.74 43.69
CA VAL A 246 -6.21 5.82 44.04
C VAL A 246 -7.55 6.55 44.25
N PRO A 247 -7.62 7.74 44.91
CA PRO A 247 -8.87 8.49 45.02
C PRO A 247 -9.48 8.88 43.66
N HIS A 248 -8.64 9.17 42.66
CA HIS A 248 -9.11 9.46 41.31
C HIS A 248 -9.61 8.19 40.62
N ALA A 249 -8.89 7.07 40.79
CA ALA A 249 -9.29 5.76 40.28
C ALA A 249 -10.68 5.35 40.78
N LYS A 250 -10.97 5.54 42.07
CA LYS A 250 -12.28 5.28 42.69
C LYS A 250 -13.42 6.08 42.05
N ARG A 251 -13.19 7.38 41.85
CA ARG A 251 -14.18 8.27 41.23
C ARG A 251 -14.47 7.83 39.80
N ALA A 252 -13.44 7.44 39.05
CA ALA A 252 -13.60 6.90 37.71
C ALA A 252 -14.35 5.54 37.73
N LEU A 253 -14.00 4.62 38.63
CA LEU A 253 -14.69 3.32 38.78
C LEU A 253 -16.20 3.48 38.99
N ALA A 254 -16.62 4.44 39.82
CA ALA A 254 -18.03 4.73 40.02
C ALA A 254 -18.74 5.21 38.74
N LEU A 255 -18.06 5.99 37.89
CA LEU A 255 -18.60 6.36 36.58
C LEU A 255 -18.66 5.15 35.64
N VAL A 256 -17.60 4.35 35.58
CA VAL A 256 -17.55 3.18 34.69
C VAL A 256 -18.70 2.22 35.01
N ARG A 257 -18.94 1.92 36.30
CA ARG A 257 -20.09 1.10 36.75
C ARG A 257 -21.43 1.66 36.26
N LYS A 258 -21.65 2.97 36.40
CA LYS A 258 -22.88 3.64 35.90
C LYS A 258 -23.03 3.53 34.38
N VAL A 259 -21.93 3.65 33.64
CA VAL A 259 -21.94 3.49 32.18
C VAL A 259 -22.33 2.05 31.81
N CYS A 260 -21.72 1.05 32.45
CA CYS A 260 -22.09 -0.36 32.26
C CYS A 260 -23.57 -0.63 32.58
N GLU A 261 -24.06 -0.11 33.70
CA GLU A 261 -25.47 -0.25 34.13
C GLU A 261 -26.45 0.41 33.16
N SER A 262 -26.11 1.60 32.65
CA SER A 262 -26.96 2.35 31.73
C SER A 262 -26.93 1.83 30.29
N GLY A 263 -25.88 1.11 29.91
CA GLY A 263 -25.60 0.73 28.52
C GLY A 263 -25.29 1.92 27.58
N GLN A 264 -25.18 3.14 28.12
CA GLN A 264 -24.97 4.36 27.34
C GLN A 264 -23.51 4.80 27.46
N ALA A 265 -22.78 4.81 26.34
CA ALA A 265 -21.38 5.22 26.31
C ALA A 265 -21.20 6.64 26.86
N TYR A 266 -20.18 6.84 27.69
CA TYR A 266 -19.74 8.17 28.09
C TYR A 266 -18.74 8.69 27.06
N VAL A 267 -18.99 9.89 26.53
CA VAL A 267 -18.04 10.66 25.72
C VAL A 267 -17.86 12.01 26.38
N ARG A 268 -16.61 12.48 26.48
CA ARG A 268 -16.27 13.76 27.11
C ARG A 268 -17.17 14.90 26.60
N ASN A 269 -17.94 15.49 27.51
CA ASN A 269 -18.98 16.49 27.22
C ASN A 269 -18.73 17.84 27.93
N GLY A 270 -17.47 18.28 27.98
CA GLY A 270 -17.07 19.55 28.61
C GLY A 270 -16.79 19.48 30.11
N HIS A 271 -17.32 18.47 30.81
CA HIS A 271 -16.93 18.11 32.18
C HIS A 271 -16.00 16.90 32.15
N THR A 272 -14.72 17.10 32.48
CA THR A 272 -13.66 16.09 32.38
C THR A 272 -13.40 15.44 33.73
N ILE A 273 -13.42 14.10 33.77
CA ILE A 273 -12.89 13.36 34.92
C ILE A 273 -11.38 13.21 34.75
N HIS A 274 -10.64 13.72 35.73
CA HIS A 274 -9.19 13.63 35.76
C HIS A 274 -8.71 12.43 36.57
N LEU A 275 -7.77 11.68 35.98
CA LEU A 275 -6.97 10.64 36.60
C LEU A 275 -5.56 11.20 36.80
N GLY A 276 -5.38 12.02 37.82
CA GLY A 276 -4.13 12.76 38.03
C GLY A 276 -3.93 13.76 36.87
N PRO A 277 -2.81 13.72 36.13
CA PRO A 277 -2.61 14.60 34.97
C PRO A 277 -3.40 14.17 33.73
N TYR A 278 -4.02 12.98 33.72
CA TYR A 278 -4.70 12.42 32.55
C TYR A 278 -6.19 12.76 32.55
N ALA A 279 -6.77 12.93 31.36
CA ALA A 279 -8.20 13.13 31.17
C ALA A 279 -8.84 11.84 30.63
N LEU A 280 -10.00 11.48 31.16
CA LEU A 280 -10.80 10.38 30.62
C LEU A 280 -11.57 10.87 29.37
N ASP A 281 -11.39 10.19 28.25
CA ASP A 281 -11.98 10.60 26.96
C ASP A 281 -13.32 9.90 26.68
N ARG A 282 -13.36 8.58 26.94
CA ARG A 282 -14.51 7.73 26.61
C ARG A 282 -14.60 6.52 27.53
N ILE A 283 -15.83 6.10 27.82
CA ILE A 283 -16.14 4.80 28.42
C ILE A 283 -17.17 4.14 27.51
N GLU A 284 -16.85 2.96 27.00
CA GLU A 284 -17.78 2.18 26.19
C GLU A 284 -18.85 1.51 27.08
N PRO A 285 -20.00 1.09 26.51
CA PRO A 285 -21.06 0.42 27.27
C PRO A 285 -20.62 -0.87 27.96
N ASP A 286 -19.56 -1.52 27.45
CA ASP A 286 -18.97 -2.72 28.03
C ASP A 286 -18.00 -2.43 29.20
N GLY A 287 -17.80 -1.15 29.55
CA GLY A 287 -16.91 -0.69 30.62
C GLY A 287 -15.47 -0.44 30.20
N THR A 288 -15.13 -0.61 28.92
CA THR A 288 -13.79 -0.30 28.40
C THR A 288 -13.52 1.21 28.49
N VAL A 289 -12.39 1.59 29.10
CA VAL A 289 -12.00 3.00 29.30
C VAL A 289 -10.91 3.39 28.31
N LYS A 290 -11.08 4.58 27.72
CA LYS A 290 -10.07 5.25 26.90
C LYS A 290 -9.63 6.56 27.54
N ALA A 291 -8.31 6.73 27.67
CA ALA A 291 -7.66 7.95 28.12
C ALA A 291 -6.38 8.20 27.30
N GLY A 292 -6.42 9.18 26.40
CA GLY A 292 -5.37 9.48 25.43
C GLY A 292 -5.04 8.26 24.55
N CYS A 293 -3.77 7.82 24.62
CA CYS A 293 -3.27 6.65 23.90
C CYS A 293 -3.50 5.30 24.62
N HIS A 294 -4.22 5.30 25.75
CA HIS A 294 -4.46 4.11 26.56
C HIS A 294 -5.89 3.62 26.41
N VAL A 295 -6.04 2.31 26.33
CA VAL A 295 -7.31 1.59 26.40
C VAL A 295 -7.15 0.50 27.45
N VAL A 296 -8.05 0.46 28.43
CA VAL A 296 -8.07 -0.53 29.51
C VAL A 296 -9.44 -1.21 29.52
N SER A 297 -9.47 -2.52 29.46
CA SER A 297 -10.72 -3.29 29.44
C SER A 297 -11.43 -3.26 30.80
N TRP A 298 -12.74 -3.50 30.79
CA TRP A 298 -13.51 -3.66 32.02
C TRP A 298 -12.98 -4.78 32.90
N GLU A 299 -12.65 -5.95 32.34
CA GLU A 299 -12.08 -7.09 33.07
C GLU A 299 -10.84 -6.67 33.89
N GLU A 300 -9.98 -5.84 33.32
CA GLU A 300 -8.78 -5.36 34.00
C GLU A 300 -9.10 -4.35 35.11
N ILE A 301 -10.09 -3.49 34.90
CA ILE A 301 -10.56 -2.51 35.90
C ILE A 301 -11.22 -3.25 37.06
N GLU A 302 -12.09 -4.20 36.77
CA GLU A 302 -12.79 -5.04 37.74
C GLU A 302 -11.81 -5.81 38.63
N ARG A 303 -10.70 -6.28 38.06
CA ARG A 303 -9.64 -6.99 38.80
C ARG A 303 -9.05 -6.18 39.96
N ILE A 304 -8.93 -4.85 39.84
CA ILE A 304 -8.43 -3.97 40.93
C ILE A 304 -9.54 -3.34 41.76
N ALA A 305 -10.80 -3.44 41.31
CA ALA A 305 -11.95 -2.78 41.94
C ALA A 305 -12.12 -3.14 43.43
N PRO A 306 -11.98 -4.40 43.89
CA PRO A 306 -12.13 -4.73 45.31
C PRO A 306 -11.13 -3.99 46.21
N VAL A 307 -9.88 -3.83 45.74
CA VAL A 307 -8.85 -3.11 46.49
C VAL A 307 -9.17 -1.62 46.51
N LEU A 308 -9.61 -1.06 45.38
CA LEU A 308 -10.09 0.32 45.34
C LEU A 308 -11.25 0.52 46.33
N ASP A 309 -12.27 -0.33 46.31
CA ASP A 309 -13.43 -0.21 47.19
C ASP A 309 -13.07 -0.32 48.69
N SER A 310 -12.05 -1.10 49.05
CA SER A 310 -11.62 -1.28 50.45
C SER A 310 -10.85 -0.09 51.06
N VAL A 311 -10.29 0.80 50.25
CA VAL A 311 -9.59 1.98 50.77
C VAL A 311 -10.64 2.91 51.42
N PRO A 312 -10.40 3.55 52.57
CA PRO A 312 -11.35 4.53 53.11
C PRO A 312 -11.47 5.73 52.16
N ALA A 313 -12.61 6.43 52.15
CA ALA A 313 -12.66 7.75 51.52
C ALA A 313 -11.86 8.72 52.41
N SER A 314 -10.69 9.18 51.95
CA SER A 314 -9.98 10.25 52.68
C SER A 314 -10.87 11.50 52.72
N PRO A 315 -11.00 12.16 53.90
CA PRO A 315 -11.77 13.39 54.01
C PRO A 315 -11.09 14.46 53.15
N THR A 316 -11.80 14.93 52.13
CA THR A 316 -11.32 16.02 51.28
C THR A 316 -11.33 17.28 52.15
N ALA A 317 -10.16 17.88 52.39
CA ALA A 317 -10.05 19.18 53.02
C ALA A 317 -10.79 20.22 52.16
N ILE A 318 -11.96 20.65 52.64
CA ILE A 318 -12.67 21.81 52.13
C ILE A 318 -11.94 23.02 52.72
N ASN A 319 -11.29 23.82 51.89
CA ASN A 319 -10.83 25.15 52.29
C ASN A 319 -11.66 26.18 51.52
N PRO A 320 -12.66 26.83 52.15
CA PRO A 320 -13.41 27.91 51.52
C PRO A 320 -12.74 29.22 51.94
N THR A 321 -11.83 29.75 51.13
CA THR A 321 -11.39 31.14 51.30
C THR A 321 -12.26 32.02 50.41
N LEU A 322 -13.38 32.44 50.98
CA LEU A 322 -14.05 33.70 50.64
C LEU A 322 -13.27 34.81 51.35
N GLU A 323 -12.54 35.62 50.59
CA GLU A 323 -12.18 36.98 51.03
C GLU A 323 -12.73 37.98 50.01
N VAL A 324 -13.86 38.56 50.41
CA VAL A 324 -14.29 39.89 50.00
C VAL A 324 -13.60 40.86 50.97
N GLN A 325 -12.88 41.87 50.48
CA GLN A 325 -13.10 43.27 50.85
C GLN A 325 -12.12 44.24 50.16
N SER A 326 -12.73 45.33 49.70
CA SER A 326 -12.21 46.67 49.30
C SER A 326 -11.27 46.78 48.10
#